data_AF-A0A5C5W3W9-F1
#
_entry.id   AF-A0A5C5W3W9-F1
#
_cell.length_a   1.000
_cell.length_b   1.000
_cell.length_c   1.000
_cell.angle_alpha   90.00
_cell.angle_beta   90.00
_cell.angle_gamma   90.00
#
_symmetry.space_group_name_H-M   'P 1'
#
loop_
_entity.id
_entity.type
_entity.pdbx_description
1 polymer ?
#
loop_
_entity_poly.entity_id
_entity_poly.type
_entity_poly.pdbx_seq_one_letter_code
_entity_poly.pdbx_strand_id
1 'polypeptide(L)'
;MGDFANTIRRQAAETMRNVLHREVSQRTDPLLELIAALLEDGAGGIHITPEAPVTTDQWLTWNRLVTERESLLVRSMTRVLERERLPLPMGTDAMRTWAARLLLITLDCLGLA
;
A
#
# COMPACT_ATOMS: atom_id res chain seq x y z
N MET A 1 15.19 -1.17 14.55
CA MET A 1 14.52 -1.97 13.51
C MET A 1 13.46 -1.09 12.85
N GLY A 2 13.56 -0.86 11.54
CA GLY A 2 12.69 0.05 10.79
C GLY A 2 13.36 0.75 9.60
N ASP A 3 14.67 0.56 9.39
CA ASP A 3 15.42 1.30 8.38
C ASP A 3 15.00 0.94 6.95
N PHE A 4 14.57 -0.30 6.71
CA PHE A 4 14.09 -0.73 5.41
C PHE A 4 12.71 -0.13 5.13
N ALA A 5 11.75 -0.28 6.06
CA ALA A 5 10.43 0.31 5.92
C ALA A 5 10.48 1.84 5.79
N ASN A 6 11.39 2.52 6.51
CA ASN A 6 11.61 3.96 6.37
C ASN A 6 12.22 4.33 5.00
N THR A 7 13.06 3.48 4.44
CA THR A 7 13.57 3.65 3.07
C THR A 7 12.44 3.50 2.05
N ILE A 8 11.59 2.48 2.19
CA ILE A 8 10.42 2.31 1.32
C ILE A 8 9.44 3.48 1.46
N ARG A 9 9.18 4.01 2.67
CA ARG A 9 8.33 5.21 2.86
C ARG A 9 8.87 6.43 2.11
N ARG A 10 10.18 6.66 2.18
CA ARG A 10 10.82 7.76 1.44
C ARG A 10 10.66 7.57 -0.06
N GLN A 11 10.94 6.37 -0.55
CA GLN A 11 10.75 6.01 -1.97
C GLN A 11 9.28 6.13 -2.40
N ALA A 12 8.33 5.78 -1.53
CA ALA A 12 6.90 5.92 -1.80
C ALA A 12 6.53 7.39 -1.96
N ALA A 13 6.99 8.26 -1.05
CA ALA A 13 6.77 9.70 -1.16
C ALA A 13 7.41 10.30 -2.41
N GLU A 14 8.61 9.85 -2.79
CA GLU A 14 9.27 10.26 -4.03
C GLU A 14 8.52 9.77 -5.27
N THR A 15 8.03 8.53 -5.26
CA THR A 15 7.26 7.94 -6.36
C THR A 15 5.95 8.68 -6.57
N MET A 16 5.24 9.02 -5.49
CA MET A 16 4.03 9.85 -5.55
C MET A 16 4.30 11.16 -6.28
N ARG A 17 5.39 11.87 -5.95
CA ARG A 17 5.74 13.15 -6.57
C ARG A 17 6.25 13.02 -8.00
N ASN A 18 7.15 12.07 -8.24
CA ASN A 18 7.94 12.02 -9.48
C ASN A 18 7.30 11.17 -10.57
N VAL A 19 6.54 10.13 -10.20
CA VAL A 19 5.93 9.18 -11.14
C VAL A 19 4.43 9.43 -11.27
N LEU A 20 3.75 9.61 -10.14
CA LEU A 20 2.30 9.80 -10.13
C LEU A 20 1.90 11.28 -10.20
N HIS A 21 2.87 12.20 -10.12
CA HIS A 21 2.66 13.66 -10.11
C HIS A 21 1.61 14.11 -9.08
N ARG A 22 1.58 13.45 -7.91
CA ARG A 22 0.70 13.75 -6.79
C ARG A 22 1.48 14.22 -5.59
N GLU A 23 0.96 15.24 -4.92
CA GLU A 23 1.47 15.64 -3.60
C GLU A 23 1.04 14.61 -2.56
N VAL A 24 1.98 14.27 -1.67
CA VAL A 24 1.71 13.41 -0.52
C VAL A 24 1.08 14.27 0.56
N SER A 25 -0.04 13.84 1.13
CA SER A 25 -0.65 14.57 2.26
C SER A 25 0.31 14.60 3.44
N GLN A 26 0.28 15.70 4.19
CA GLN A 26 0.99 15.79 5.46
C GLN A 26 0.33 14.97 6.58
N ARG A 27 -0.88 14.43 6.33
CA ARG A 27 -1.72 13.77 7.34
C ARG A 27 -1.72 12.25 7.25
N THR A 28 -1.42 11.68 6.10
CA THR A 28 -1.52 10.23 5.85
C THR A 28 -0.13 9.65 5.67
N ASP A 29 0.08 8.40 6.10
CA ASP A 29 1.34 7.70 5.78
C ASP A 29 1.54 7.58 4.25
N PRO A 30 2.71 7.95 3.69
CA PRO A 30 2.97 7.92 2.25
C PRO A 30 2.76 6.55 1.61
N LEU A 31 2.92 5.45 2.36
CA LEU A 31 2.65 4.10 1.86
C LEU A 31 1.16 3.87 1.62
N LEU A 32 0.30 4.38 2.50
CA LEU A 32 -1.14 4.24 2.34
C LEU A 32 -1.63 5.01 1.12
N GLU A 33 -1.13 6.23 0.93
CA GLU A 33 -1.48 7.03 -0.24
C GLU A 33 -0.97 6.42 -1.54
N LEU A 34 0.24 5.85 -1.53
CA LEU A 34 0.77 5.17 -2.70
C LEU A 34 -0.09 3.95 -3.07
N ILE A 35 -0.48 3.12 -2.09
CA ILE A 35 -1.35 1.96 -2.33
C ILE A 35 -2.69 2.43 -2.89
N ALA A 36 -3.30 3.46 -2.30
CA ALA A 36 -4.55 4.01 -2.82
C ALA A 36 -4.40 4.53 -4.25
N ALA A 37 -3.37 5.31 -4.53
CA ALA A 37 -3.13 5.86 -5.86
C ALA A 37 -2.84 4.81 -6.94
N LEU A 38 -2.27 3.66 -6.56
CA LEU A 38 -1.95 2.57 -7.49
C LEU A 38 -3.14 1.66 -7.75
N LEU A 39 -3.92 1.35 -6.71
CA LEU A 39 -4.98 0.35 -6.77
C LEU A 39 -6.35 0.96 -7.07
N GLU A 40 -6.64 2.19 -6.66
CA GLU A 40 -7.94 2.81 -6.92
C GLU A 40 -8.13 3.10 -8.42
N ASP A 41 -9.30 2.78 -8.97
CA ASP A 41 -9.62 2.97 -10.39
C ASP A 41 -10.21 4.35 -10.75
N GLY A 42 -10.38 5.23 -9.75
CA GLY A 42 -10.95 6.57 -9.89
C GLY A 42 -12.49 6.63 -9.79
N ALA A 43 -13.17 5.48 -9.69
CA ALA A 43 -14.61 5.37 -9.43
C ALA A 43 -14.90 4.82 -8.01
N GLY A 44 -13.89 4.77 -7.15
CA GLY A 44 -13.94 4.12 -5.84
C GLY A 44 -13.81 2.59 -5.90
N GLY A 45 -13.60 2.03 -7.09
CA GLY A 45 -13.30 0.62 -7.30
C GLY A 45 -11.80 0.35 -7.24
N ILE A 46 -11.41 -0.84 -7.73
CA ILE A 46 -10.04 -1.32 -7.67
C ILE A 46 -9.57 -1.84 -9.03
N HIS A 47 -8.37 -1.45 -9.44
CA HIS A 47 -7.68 -2.03 -10.57
C HIS A 47 -7.36 -3.50 -10.33
N ILE A 48 -7.80 -4.35 -11.26
CA ILE A 48 -7.50 -5.78 -11.21
C ILE A 48 -6.00 -5.99 -11.44
N THR A 49 -5.37 -6.70 -10.51
CA THR A 49 -3.97 -7.11 -10.55
C THR A 49 -3.92 -8.64 -10.68
N PRO A 50 -3.77 -9.20 -11.90
CA PRO A 50 -3.93 -10.64 -12.13
C PRO A 50 -3.00 -11.53 -11.28
N GLU A 51 -1.80 -11.02 -10.99
CA GLU A 51 -0.77 -11.72 -10.22
C GLU A 51 -1.05 -11.72 -8.70
N ALA A 52 -1.90 -10.81 -8.23
CA ALA A 52 -2.25 -10.64 -6.83
C ALA A 52 -3.68 -10.08 -6.73
N PRO A 53 -4.71 -10.89 -7.04
CA PRO A 53 -6.07 -10.40 -7.16
C PRO A 53 -6.60 -9.94 -5.80
N VAL A 54 -6.88 -8.65 -5.68
CA VAL A 54 -7.56 -8.06 -4.52
C VAL A 54 -9.04 -8.04 -4.80
N THR A 55 -9.82 -8.66 -3.91
CA THR A 55 -11.28 -8.63 -3.99
C THR A 55 -11.85 -7.29 -3.55
N THR A 56 -13.07 -6.96 -3.98
CA THR A 56 -13.76 -5.75 -3.51
C THR A 56 -13.93 -5.74 -1.99
N ASP A 57 -14.21 -6.88 -1.36
CA ASP A 57 -14.35 -6.97 0.10
C ASP A 57 -13.04 -6.70 0.84
N GLN A 58 -11.92 -7.20 0.32
CA GLN A 58 -10.58 -6.90 0.86
C GLN A 58 -10.23 -5.42 0.69
N TRP A 59 -10.59 -4.81 -0.46
CA TRP A 59 -10.41 -3.38 -0.70
C TRP A 59 -11.24 -2.52 0.25
N LEU A 60 -12.52 -2.86 0.46
CA LEU A 60 -13.39 -2.17 1.41
C LEU A 60 -12.89 -2.32 2.84
N THR A 61 -12.43 -3.52 3.21
CA THR A 61 -11.83 -3.79 4.54
C THR A 61 -10.59 -2.95 4.74
N TRP A 62 -9.72 -2.85 3.73
CA TRP A 62 -8.55 -1.98 3.75
C TRP A 62 -8.92 -0.51 3.96
N ASN A 63 -9.84 0.04 3.15
CA ASN A 63 -10.28 1.44 3.26
C ASN A 63 -10.90 1.76 4.62
N ARG A 64 -11.66 0.81 5.18
CA ARG A 64 -12.18 0.92 6.54
C ARG A 64 -11.06 0.98 7.58
N LEU A 65 -10.04 0.13 7.46
CA LEU A 65 -8.89 0.13 8.36
C LEU A 65 -8.06 1.41 8.26
N VAL A 66 -7.89 1.97 7.05
CA VAL A 66 -7.23 3.27 6.86
C VAL A 66 -7.95 4.35 7.66
N THR A 67 -9.29 4.35 7.66
CA THR A 67 -10.09 5.37 8.36
C THR A 67 -10.18 5.14 9.87
N GLU A 68 -10.43 3.90 10.29
CA GLU A 68 -10.74 3.58 11.69
C GLU A 68 -9.50 3.25 12.53
N ARG A 69 -8.44 2.70 11.90
CA ARG A 69 -7.29 2.09 12.60
C ARG A 69 -5.98 2.29 11.86
N GLU A 70 -5.75 3.49 11.31
CA GLU A 70 -4.56 3.81 10.50
C GLU A 70 -3.24 3.37 11.16
N SER A 71 -3.05 3.70 12.43
CA SER A 71 -1.80 3.37 13.16
C SER A 71 -1.54 1.87 13.28
N LEU A 72 -2.59 1.05 13.41
CA LEU A 72 -2.47 -0.41 13.41
C LEU A 72 -2.04 -0.89 12.03
N LEU A 73 -2.67 -0.36 10.98
CA LEU A 73 -2.41 -0.73 9.59
C LEU A 73 -0.95 -0.40 9.21
N VAL A 74 -0.52 0.84 9.45
CA VAL A 74 0.85 1.30 9.19
C VAL A 74 1.87 0.45 9.94
N ARG A 75 1.60 0.12 11.21
CA ARG A 75 2.48 -0.75 12.00
C ARG A 75 2.54 -2.17 11.43
N SER A 76 1.42 -2.73 10.99
CA SER A 76 1.40 -4.05 10.35
C SER A 76 2.14 -4.05 9.02
N MET A 77 1.93 -3.06 8.16
CA MET A 77 2.68 -2.90 6.91
C MET A 77 4.18 -2.76 7.16
N THR A 78 4.58 -2.00 8.18
CA THR A 78 6.00 -1.89 8.57
C THR A 78 6.59 -3.25 8.87
N ARG A 79 5.88 -4.08 9.64
CA ARG A 79 6.33 -5.43 9.96
C ARG A 79 6.41 -6.31 8.72
N VAL A 80 5.44 -6.22 7.82
CA VAL A 80 5.44 -6.96 6.55
C VAL A 80 6.65 -6.55 5.70
N LEU A 81 6.90 -5.25 5.52
CA LEU A 81 8.04 -4.75 4.76
C LEU A 81 9.38 -5.22 5.34
N GLU A 82 9.54 -5.20 6.66
CA GLU A 82 10.76 -5.66 7.32
C GLU A 82 10.94 -7.17 7.25
N ARG A 83 9.85 -7.95 7.39
CA ARG A 83 9.89 -9.42 7.38
C ARG A 83 10.09 -9.98 5.98
N GLU A 84 9.28 -9.52 5.04
CA GLU A 84 9.26 -10.03 3.66
C GLU A 84 10.32 -9.36 2.78
N ARG A 85 10.96 -8.30 3.27
CA ARG A 85 11.97 -7.52 2.52
C ARG A 85 11.47 -7.13 1.14
N LEU A 86 10.23 -6.63 1.03
CA LEU A 86 9.60 -6.26 -0.23
C LEU A 86 10.09 -4.88 -0.71
N PRO A 87 11.05 -4.78 -1.65
CA PRO A 87 11.46 -3.48 -2.18
C PRO A 87 10.35 -2.88 -3.04
N LEU A 88 10.29 -1.56 -3.12
CA LEU A 88 9.42 -0.88 -4.08
C LEU A 88 9.99 -1.10 -5.49
N PRO A 89 9.25 -1.75 -6.41
CA PRO A 89 9.74 -2.00 -7.76
C PRO A 89 9.67 -0.73 -8.62
N MET A 90 10.35 -0.77 -9.77
CA MET A 90 10.21 0.25 -10.81
C MET A 90 9.10 -0.14 -11.79
N GLY A 91 8.38 0.86 -12.30
CA GLY A 91 7.31 0.68 -13.30
C GLY A 91 5.92 0.50 -12.69
N THR A 92 4.93 1.15 -13.30
CA THR A 92 3.57 1.28 -12.74
C THR A 92 2.89 -0.07 -12.50
N ASP A 93 2.97 -1.00 -13.45
CA ASP A 93 2.30 -2.31 -13.31
C ASP A 93 2.95 -3.17 -12.23
N ALA A 94 4.28 -3.17 -12.14
CA ALA A 94 4.99 -3.86 -11.06
C ALA A 94 4.68 -3.25 -9.70
N MET A 95 4.56 -1.92 -9.61
CA MET A 95 4.15 -1.23 -8.39
C MET A 95 2.72 -1.57 -8.00
N ARG A 96 1.80 -1.73 -8.96
CA ARG A 96 0.42 -2.19 -8.70
C ARG A 96 0.41 -3.59 -8.11
N THR A 97 1.10 -4.56 -8.72
CA THR A 97 1.22 -5.91 -8.15
C THR A 97 1.85 -5.85 -6.75
N TRP A 98 2.89 -5.04 -6.55
CA TRP A 98 3.52 -4.86 -5.23
C TRP A 98 2.54 -4.29 -4.20
N ALA A 99 1.75 -3.27 -4.55
CA ALA A 99 0.76 -2.67 -3.67
C ALA A 99 -0.33 -3.67 -3.29
N ALA A 100 -0.83 -4.43 -4.26
CA ALA A 100 -1.79 -5.51 -4.04
C ALA A 100 -1.23 -6.59 -3.09
N ARG A 101 0.02 -7.03 -3.29
CA ARG A 101 0.67 -8.01 -2.41
C ARG A 101 0.85 -7.47 -0.99
N LEU A 102 1.32 -6.23 -0.85
CA LEU A 102 1.50 -5.62 0.47
C LEU A 102 0.16 -5.49 1.21
N LEU A 103 -0.91 -5.10 0.51
CA LEU A 103 -2.27 -5.06 1.04
C LEU A 103 -2.70 -6.45 1.55
N LEU A 104 -2.64 -7.47 0.68
CA LEU A 104 -3.09 -8.83 1.01
C LEU A 104 -2.32 -9.42 2.20
N ILE A 105 -0.99 -9.34 2.17
CA ILE A 105 -0.15 -9.87 3.27
C ILE A 105 -0.43 -9.11 4.58
N THR A 106 -0.73 -7.81 4.49
CA THR A 106 -1.09 -7.01 5.67
C THR A 106 -2.44 -7.45 6.25
N LEU A 107 -3.44 -7.71 5.41
CA LEU A 107 -4.73 -8.25 5.84
C LEU A 107 -4.59 -9.66 6.44
N ASP A 108 -3.79 -10.53 5.83
CA ASP A 108 -3.45 -11.86 6.34
C ASP A 108 -2.85 -11.77 7.75
N CYS A 109 -1.88 -10.86 7.93
CA CYS A 109 -1.24 -10.64 9.24
C CYS A 109 -2.20 -10.12 10.32
N LEU A 110 -3.31 -9.51 9.92
CA LEU A 110 -4.38 -9.05 10.80
C LEU A 110 -5.49 -10.10 10.99
N GLY A 111 -5.46 -11.21 10.24
CA GLY A 111 -6.51 -12.23 10.23
C GLY A 111 -7.79 -11.77 9.52
N LEU A 112 -7.65 -10.96 8.46
CA LEU A 112 -8.74 -10.26 7.75
C LEU A 112 -8.76 -10.50 6.23
N ALA A 113 -7.99 -11.47 5.74
CA ALA A 113 -7.87 -11.78 4.31
C ALA A 113 -8.86 -12.85 3.84
#